data_AF-A0A2M8A935-F1
#
_entry.id   AF-A0A2M8A935-F1
#
_cell.length_a   1.000
_cell.length_b   1.000
_cell.length_c   1.000
_cell.angle_alpha   90.00
_cell.angle_beta   90.00
_cell.angle_gamma   90.00
#
_symmetry.space_group_name_H-M   'P 1'
#
loop_
_entity.id
_entity.type
_entity.pdbx_description
1 polymer ?
#
loop_
_entity_poly.entity_id
_entity_poly.type
_entity_poly.pdbx_seq_one_letter_code
_entity_poly.pdbx_strand_id
1 'polypeptide(L)'
;QADDFVKLDLTANYHFAYKKPKTGFDVRIFIGRFLTNNYSDNRFSYNLSGNSDYLYEQIYLGRNTTEGILNQQFAVTDGGFKNLTTTPSGNQWLNAVNLKSNLFTKYISVYADFGIVGFLEHDYKGNEVDGVSEATYDFGLSLNIIPNICEIYFPIYLSSDLNQLNYGEKIRFTLNINQLSPFKMLRKFDL
;
A
#
# COMPACT_ATOMS: atom_id res chain seq x y z
N GLN A 1 -2.82 24.81 -1.43
CA GLN A 1 -2.98 24.33 -2.81
C GLN A 1 -1.57 24.23 -3.35
N ALA A 2 -1.12 23.04 -3.77
CA ALA A 2 0.18 22.91 -4.41
C ALA A 2 -0.05 23.15 -5.91
N ASP A 3 0.47 24.26 -6.42
CA ASP A 3 0.23 24.71 -7.80
C ASP A 3 1.15 24.05 -8.84
N ASP A 4 2.00 23.10 -8.40
CA ASP A 4 3.15 22.62 -9.17
C ASP A 4 3.03 21.20 -9.71
N PHE A 5 1.92 20.48 -9.43
CA PHE A 5 1.71 19.15 -9.99
C PHE A 5 0.23 18.82 -10.23
N VAL A 6 0.00 17.93 -11.18
CA VAL A 6 -1.30 17.29 -11.40
C VAL A 6 -1.10 15.79 -11.43
N LYS A 7 -1.79 15.09 -10.53
CA LYS A 7 -1.78 13.62 -10.41
C LYS A 7 -3.11 13.06 -10.87
N LEU A 8 -3.06 11.89 -11.50
CA LEU A 8 -4.22 11.10 -11.85
C LEU A 8 -3.95 9.66 -11.41
N ASP A 9 -4.89 9.09 -10.67
CA ASP A 9 -4.83 7.69 -10.29
C ASP A 9 -6.19 7.00 -10.39
N LEU A 10 -6.12 5.69 -10.54
CA LEU A 10 -7.25 4.78 -10.61
C LEU A 10 -6.97 3.60 -9.70
N THR A 11 -7.92 3.32 -8.81
CA THR A 11 -7.94 2.09 -8.01
C THR A 11 -9.15 1.26 -8.39
N ALA A 12 -8.94 0.04 -8.87
CA ALA A 12 -9.98 -0.96 -9.09
C ALA A 12 -9.89 -2.06 -8.04
N ASN A 13 -11.03 -2.43 -7.44
CA ASN A 13 -11.11 -3.50 -6.45
C ASN A 13 -12.16 -4.52 -6.90
N TYR A 14 -11.82 -5.79 -6.84
CA TYR A 14 -12.71 -6.90 -7.16
C TYR A 14 -12.67 -7.96 -6.05
N HIS A 15 -13.84 -8.42 -5.64
CA HIS A 15 -14.00 -9.46 -4.62
C HIS A 15 -14.75 -10.65 -5.19
N PHE A 16 -14.10 -11.82 -5.20
CA PHE A 16 -14.73 -13.09 -5.51
C PHE A 16 -15.06 -13.83 -4.22
N ALA A 17 -16.34 -13.95 -3.90
CA ALA A 17 -16.78 -14.65 -2.69
C ALA A 17 -16.66 -16.17 -2.86
N TYR A 18 -16.14 -16.84 -1.83
CA TYR A 18 -16.15 -18.30 -1.74
C TYR A 18 -17.44 -18.80 -1.08
N LYS A 19 -17.68 -20.11 -1.16
CA LYS A 19 -18.88 -20.74 -0.55
C LYS A 19 -18.96 -20.58 0.96
N LYS A 20 -17.82 -20.45 1.65
CA LYS A 20 -17.81 -20.28 3.11
C LYS A 20 -18.10 -18.82 3.46
N PRO A 21 -18.82 -18.56 4.57
CA PRO A 21 -19.13 -17.20 4.97
C PRO A 21 -17.88 -16.36 5.22
N LYS A 22 -17.87 -15.13 4.69
CA LYS A 22 -16.79 -14.13 4.87
C LYS A 22 -15.42 -14.61 4.37
N THR A 23 -15.39 -15.51 3.39
CA THR A 23 -14.18 -15.87 2.67
C THR A 23 -14.28 -15.55 1.18
N GLY A 24 -13.15 -15.30 0.55
CA GLY A 24 -13.06 -14.89 -0.85
C GLY A 24 -11.63 -14.62 -1.30
N PHE A 25 -11.55 -14.11 -2.53
CA PHE A 25 -10.34 -13.64 -3.17
C PHE A 25 -10.51 -12.17 -3.55
N ASP A 26 -9.64 -11.33 -3.00
CA ASP A 26 -9.58 -9.91 -3.26
C ASP A 26 -8.45 -9.61 -4.24
N VAL A 27 -8.79 -8.83 -5.27
CA VAL A 27 -7.85 -8.28 -6.23
C VAL A 27 -7.98 -6.77 -6.20
N ARG A 28 -6.86 -6.08 -5.98
CA ARG A 28 -6.75 -4.63 -6.13
C ARG A 28 -5.74 -4.31 -7.22
N ILE A 29 -6.09 -3.39 -8.10
CA ILE A 29 -5.22 -2.85 -9.13
C ILE A 29 -5.13 -1.34 -8.91
N PHE A 30 -3.91 -0.83 -8.91
CA PHE A 30 -3.61 0.60 -8.81
C PHE A 30 -2.78 1.05 -10.01
N ILE A 31 -3.20 2.16 -10.61
CA ILE A 31 -2.51 2.82 -11.72
C ILE A 31 -2.47 4.32 -11.38
N GLY A 32 -1.28 4.87 -11.20
CA GLY A 32 -1.07 6.29 -10.89
C GLY A 32 -0.07 6.93 -11.86
N ARG A 33 -0.32 8.17 -12.26
CA ARG A 33 0.56 8.94 -13.14
C ARG A 33 0.48 10.44 -12.85
N PHE A 34 1.63 11.10 -12.87
CA PHE A 34 1.73 12.54 -12.93
C PHE A 34 1.52 13.03 -14.37
N LEU A 35 0.61 13.97 -14.56
CA LEU A 35 0.42 14.69 -15.82
C LEU A 35 1.39 15.87 -15.93
N THR A 36 1.66 16.51 -14.79
CA THR A 36 2.74 17.48 -14.62
C THR A 36 3.29 17.32 -13.21
N ASN A 37 4.60 17.46 -13.05
CA ASN A 37 5.26 17.41 -11.76
C ASN A 37 6.50 18.32 -11.79
N ASN A 38 6.38 19.50 -11.19
CA ASN A 38 7.49 20.46 -11.09
C ASN A 38 8.11 20.47 -9.68
N TYR A 39 7.75 19.51 -8.83
CA TYR A 39 8.32 19.39 -7.49
C TYR A 39 9.67 18.69 -7.53
N SER A 40 10.66 19.32 -6.90
CA SER A 40 12.02 18.77 -6.75
C SER A 40 12.15 17.77 -5.59
N ASP A 41 11.12 17.63 -4.74
CA ASP A 41 11.11 16.70 -3.61
C ASP A 41 10.14 15.52 -3.85
N ASN A 42 10.27 14.46 -3.05
CA ASN A 42 9.48 13.24 -3.15
C ASN A 42 8.23 13.19 -2.26
N ARG A 43 7.83 14.30 -1.64
CA ARG A 43 6.71 14.38 -0.71
C ARG A 43 5.38 13.97 -1.34
N PHE A 44 5.21 14.26 -2.62
CA PHE A 44 3.99 13.97 -3.37
C PHE A 44 4.12 12.75 -4.28
N SER A 45 5.31 12.15 -4.38
CA SER A 45 5.57 10.97 -5.22
C SER A 45 4.72 9.78 -4.78
N TYR A 46 4.34 8.93 -5.74
CA TYR A 46 3.67 7.67 -5.43
C TYR A 46 4.63 6.72 -4.69
N ASN A 47 4.13 5.91 -3.76
CA ASN A 47 4.93 4.90 -3.07
C ASN A 47 4.28 3.51 -3.13
N LEU A 48 5.07 2.45 -3.26
CA LEU A 48 4.55 1.09 -3.27
C LEU A 48 3.94 0.71 -1.91
N SER A 49 4.58 1.08 -0.81
CA SER A 49 4.21 0.73 0.57
C SER A 49 3.25 1.70 1.27
N GLY A 50 2.63 2.59 0.49
CA GLY A 50 1.73 3.65 0.94
C GLY A 50 2.42 5.01 1.06
N ASN A 51 1.66 6.07 0.84
CA ASN A 51 2.12 7.44 1.00
C ASN A 51 2.20 7.87 2.47
N SER A 52 2.91 8.97 2.72
CA SER A 52 3.08 9.61 4.04
C SER A 52 1.79 10.24 4.62
N ASP A 53 0.60 9.91 4.09
CA ASP A 53 -0.69 10.48 4.48
C ASP A 53 -0.70 12.02 4.46
N TYR A 54 -0.17 12.61 3.38
CA TYR A 54 -0.06 14.07 3.24
C TYR A 54 -1.43 14.80 3.21
N LEU A 55 -2.53 14.07 2.95
CA LEU A 55 -3.90 14.58 3.01
C LEU A 55 -4.56 14.40 4.39
N TYR A 56 -3.88 13.76 5.34
CA TYR A 56 -4.40 13.45 6.68
C TYR A 56 -5.72 12.67 6.68
N GLU A 57 -5.91 11.77 5.71
CA GLU A 57 -7.16 11.01 5.55
C GLU A 57 -7.22 9.78 6.47
N GLN A 58 -6.07 9.29 6.95
CA GLN A 58 -5.98 8.03 7.68
C GLN A 58 -5.73 8.26 9.17
N ILE A 59 -6.30 7.41 10.02
CA ILE A 59 -6.12 7.49 11.48
C ILE A 59 -4.93 6.62 11.89
N TYR A 60 -3.81 7.26 12.24
CA TYR A 60 -2.61 6.61 12.77
C TYR A 60 -2.53 6.80 14.29
N LEU A 61 -2.44 5.69 15.04
CA LEU A 61 -2.33 5.74 16.50
C LEU A 61 -1.01 6.37 16.98
N GLY A 62 0.07 6.19 16.22
CA GLY A 62 1.40 6.71 16.51
C GLY A 62 1.94 7.65 15.43
N ARG A 63 1.16 8.62 14.97
CA ARG A 63 1.53 9.52 13.86
C ARG A 63 2.88 10.24 14.04
N ASN A 64 3.29 10.50 15.27
CA ASN A 64 4.55 11.17 15.61
C ASN A 64 5.57 10.22 16.24
N THR A 65 5.34 8.90 16.18
CA THR A 65 6.19 7.90 16.83
C THR A 65 7.07 7.25 15.78
N THR A 66 8.38 7.38 15.94
CA THR A 66 9.38 6.79 15.03
C THR A 66 9.82 5.38 15.42
N GLU A 67 9.45 4.91 16.62
CA GLU A 67 9.91 3.64 17.19
C GLU A 67 8.76 2.79 17.75
N GLY A 68 9.00 1.47 17.81
CA GLY A 68 8.07 0.52 18.38
C GLY A 68 6.90 0.14 17.46
N ILE A 69 5.96 -0.63 18.03
CA ILE A 69 4.90 -1.30 17.25
C ILE A 69 4.03 -0.29 16.49
N LEU A 70 3.74 0.88 17.06
CA LEU A 70 2.83 1.85 16.41
C LEU A 70 3.36 2.40 15.07
N ASN A 71 4.68 2.43 14.86
CA ASN A 71 5.30 2.82 13.59
C ASN A 71 5.11 1.74 12.49
N GLN A 72 4.71 0.53 12.87
CA GLN A 72 4.40 -0.56 11.94
C GLN A 72 2.97 -0.48 11.38
N GLN A 73 2.19 0.52 11.81
CA GLN A 73 0.88 0.78 11.25
C GLN A 73 1.01 1.31 9.82
N PHE A 74 0.17 0.82 8.91
CA PHE A 74 0.07 1.37 7.55
C PHE A 74 -1.37 1.46 7.06
N ALA A 75 -1.57 2.34 6.09
CA ALA A 75 -2.80 2.43 5.30
C ALA A 75 -2.56 1.88 3.90
N VAL A 76 -3.58 1.23 3.33
CA VAL A 76 -3.54 0.76 1.95
C VAL A 76 -3.82 1.93 1.01
N THR A 77 -2.77 2.64 0.64
CA THR A 77 -2.78 3.75 -0.32
C THR A 77 -1.77 3.50 -1.43
N ASP A 78 -1.89 4.23 -2.56
CA ASP A 78 -1.00 4.09 -3.72
C ASP A 78 -0.80 2.61 -4.13
N GLY A 79 0.44 2.10 -4.12
CA GLY A 79 0.76 0.72 -4.49
C GLY A 79 0.21 -0.33 -3.53
N GLY A 80 -0.18 0.06 -2.32
CA GLY A 80 -0.88 -0.79 -1.36
C GLY A 80 -0.08 -1.98 -0.87
N PHE A 81 1.25 -1.97 -0.98
CA PHE A 81 2.12 -3.04 -0.49
C PHE A 81 2.01 -3.16 1.04
N LYS A 82 1.96 -4.40 1.50
CA LYS A 82 1.72 -4.73 2.90
C LYS A 82 3.01 -4.59 3.66
N ASN A 83 4.14 -4.74 2.97
CA ASN A 83 5.47 -4.60 3.52
C ASN A 83 6.16 -3.34 3.00
N LEU A 84 7.20 -2.91 3.73
CA LEU A 84 8.06 -1.83 3.30
C LEU A 84 8.88 -2.28 2.09
N THR A 85 9.27 -1.31 1.26
CA THR A 85 10.20 -1.54 0.15
C THR A 85 11.30 -0.47 0.14
N THR A 86 12.46 -0.83 -0.41
CA THR A 86 13.55 0.10 -0.76
C THR A 86 13.38 0.71 -2.15
N THR A 87 12.38 0.27 -2.91
CA THR A 87 12.07 0.81 -4.24
C THR A 87 11.87 2.33 -4.17
N PRO A 88 12.50 3.11 -5.08
CA PRO A 88 12.29 4.54 -5.16
C PRO A 88 10.81 4.92 -5.29
N SER A 89 10.45 6.10 -4.79
CA SER A 89 9.11 6.66 -4.99
C SER A 89 8.92 7.12 -6.44
N GLY A 90 7.72 6.92 -6.99
CA GLY A 90 7.40 7.26 -8.37
C GLY A 90 6.94 8.68 -8.51
N ASN A 91 7.84 9.57 -8.94
CA ASN A 91 7.51 10.94 -9.29
C ASN A 91 6.94 11.08 -10.72
N GLN A 92 6.89 9.99 -11.50
CA GLN A 92 6.21 9.93 -12.79
C GLN A 92 4.98 9.03 -12.77
N TRP A 93 5.13 7.75 -12.40
CA TRP A 93 4.02 6.79 -12.40
C TRP A 93 4.28 5.63 -11.45
N LEU A 94 3.20 4.96 -11.03
CA LEU A 94 3.24 3.76 -10.23
C LEU A 94 2.11 2.82 -10.68
N ASN A 95 2.45 1.55 -10.90
CA ASN A 95 1.48 0.49 -11.17
C ASN A 95 1.65 -0.63 -10.16
N ALA A 96 0.55 -1.10 -9.58
CA ALA A 96 0.58 -2.19 -8.62
C ALA A 96 -0.66 -3.10 -8.71
N VAL A 97 -0.45 -4.36 -8.35
CA VAL A 97 -1.49 -5.37 -8.17
C VAL A 97 -1.31 -5.99 -6.80
N ASN A 98 -2.41 -6.10 -6.06
CA ASN A 98 -2.45 -6.73 -4.75
C ASN A 98 -3.46 -7.86 -4.77
N LEU A 99 -3.05 -9.02 -4.28
CA LEU A 99 -3.87 -10.23 -4.20
C LEU A 99 -3.99 -10.66 -2.74
N LYS A 100 -5.18 -11.02 -2.29
CA LYS A 100 -5.41 -11.55 -0.95
C LYS A 100 -6.48 -12.63 -0.98
N SER A 101 -6.22 -13.78 -0.37
CA SER A 101 -7.18 -14.89 -0.30
C SER A 101 -7.24 -15.48 1.09
N ASN A 102 -8.45 -15.66 1.62
CA ASN A 102 -8.70 -16.31 2.91
C ASN A 102 -9.47 -17.63 2.74
N LEU A 103 -8.93 -18.50 1.88
CA LEU A 103 -9.55 -19.73 1.37
C LEU A 103 -10.25 -20.60 2.42
N PHE A 104 -9.58 -20.86 3.55
CA PHE A 104 -10.07 -21.83 4.54
C PHE A 104 -10.90 -21.19 5.67
N THR A 105 -10.54 -19.97 6.08
CA THR A 105 -11.09 -19.28 7.24
C THR A 105 -10.97 -17.77 7.08
N LYS A 106 -11.94 -17.01 7.58
CA LYS A 106 -11.93 -15.54 7.54
C LYS A 106 -10.77 -14.90 8.34
N TYR A 107 -10.16 -15.66 9.25
CA TYR A 107 -9.14 -15.18 10.18
C TYR A 107 -7.72 -15.21 9.62
N ILE A 108 -7.46 -15.99 8.56
CA ILE A 108 -6.12 -16.15 8.00
C ILE A 108 -6.22 -15.99 6.50
N SER A 109 -5.34 -15.17 5.94
CA SER A 109 -5.22 -15.02 4.49
C SER A 109 -3.79 -15.14 4.03
N VAL A 110 -3.61 -15.64 2.83
CA VAL A 110 -2.38 -15.43 2.05
C VAL A 110 -2.52 -14.11 1.30
N TYR A 111 -1.41 -13.40 1.10
CA TYR A 111 -1.38 -12.22 0.25
C TYR A 111 -0.13 -12.24 -0.63
N ALA A 112 -0.21 -11.55 -1.76
CA ALA A 112 0.92 -11.26 -2.63
C ALA A 112 0.73 -9.90 -3.27
N ASP A 113 1.81 -9.12 -3.32
CA ASP A 113 1.84 -7.80 -3.93
C ASP A 113 2.88 -7.75 -5.05
N PHE A 114 2.58 -7.02 -6.12
CA PHE A 114 3.47 -6.80 -7.25
C PHE A 114 3.36 -5.36 -7.71
N GLY A 115 4.48 -4.74 -8.07
CA GLY A 115 4.47 -3.35 -8.52
C GLY A 115 5.75 -2.90 -9.19
N ILE A 116 5.61 -1.86 -10.00
CA ILE A 116 6.70 -1.21 -10.74
C ILE A 116 6.48 0.29 -10.66
N VAL A 117 7.59 1.02 -10.56
CA VAL A 117 7.61 2.46 -10.38
C VAL A 117 8.45 3.11 -11.47
N GLY A 118 7.92 4.20 -12.05
CA GLY A 118 8.69 5.08 -12.92
C GLY A 118 9.04 6.39 -12.21
N PHE A 119 10.28 6.82 -12.38
CA PHE A 119 10.80 8.03 -11.76
C PHE A 119 11.78 8.76 -12.69
N LEU A 120 12.00 10.05 -12.45
CA LEU A 120 13.08 10.81 -13.06
C LEU A 120 14.37 10.60 -12.28
N GLU A 121 15.44 10.31 -12.99
CA GLU A 121 16.80 10.25 -12.45
C GLU A 121 17.75 11.14 -13.25
N HIS A 122 18.97 11.33 -12.77
CA HIS A 122 19.98 12.13 -13.47
C HIS A 122 21.09 11.22 -13.98
N ASP A 123 21.47 11.37 -15.25
CA ASP A 123 22.62 10.68 -15.81
C ASP A 123 23.95 11.21 -15.22
N TYR A 124 25.08 10.58 -15.56
CA TYR A 124 26.42 11.02 -15.12
C TYR A 124 26.79 12.45 -15.55
N LYS A 125 26.03 13.06 -16.46
CA LYS A 125 26.21 14.43 -16.95
C LYS A 125 25.22 15.41 -16.33
N GLY A 126 24.32 14.95 -15.45
CA GLY A 126 23.31 15.75 -14.79
C GLY A 126 22.08 16.05 -15.66
N ASN A 127 21.83 15.31 -16.73
CA ASN A 127 20.59 15.42 -17.50
C ASN A 127 19.51 14.55 -16.89
N GLU A 128 18.27 15.07 -16.80
CA GLU A 128 17.12 14.25 -16.42
C GLU A 128 16.82 13.18 -17.48
N VAL A 129 16.64 11.95 -17.01
CA VAL A 129 16.29 10.78 -17.81
C VAL A 129 15.22 9.96 -17.10
N ASP A 130 14.43 9.21 -17.88
CA ASP A 130 13.39 8.32 -17.36
C ASP A 130 14.02 7.04 -16.78
N GLY A 131 13.81 6.81 -15.49
CA GLY A 131 14.17 5.59 -14.77
C GLY A 131 12.95 4.70 -14.50
N VAL A 132 13.17 3.39 -14.47
CA VAL A 132 12.15 2.40 -14.11
C VAL A 132 12.75 1.46 -13.08
N SER A 133 12.02 1.24 -11.98
CA SER A 133 12.45 0.31 -10.94
C SER A 133 12.44 -1.14 -11.45
N GLU A 134 13.23 -1.98 -10.82
CA GLU A 134 13.01 -3.42 -10.91
C GLU A 134 11.60 -3.79 -10.43
N ALA A 135 11.09 -4.92 -10.93
CA ALA A 135 9.81 -5.45 -10.49
C ALA A 135 9.88 -5.80 -9.00
N THR A 136 9.07 -5.12 -8.19
CA THR A 136 9.03 -5.32 -6.75
C THR A 136 7.86 -6.23 -6.41
N TYR A 137 8.06 -7.21 -5.54
CA TYR A 137 7.02 -8.11 -5.10
C TYR A 137 7.24 -8.63 -3.69
N ASP A 138 6.14 -8.93 -3.01
CA ASP A 138 6.14 -9.58 -1.71
C ASP A 138 5.02 -10.62 -1.61
N PHE A 139 5.15 -11.54 -0.66
CA PHE A 139 4.05 -12.40 -0.27
C PHE A 139 4.19 -12.86 1.17
N GLY A 140 3.07 -13.20 1.78
CA GLY A 140 3.04 -13.61 3.17
C GLY A 140 1.69 -14.08 3.67
N LEU A 141 1.57 -14.11 4.99
CA LEU A 141 0.35 -14.46 5.70
C LEU A 141 -0.20 -13.25 6.44
N SER A 142 -1.52 -13.20 6.59
CA SER A 142 -2.20 -12.19 7.38
C SER A 142 -3.08 -12.84 8.43
N LEU A 143 -3.07 -12.28 9.65
CA LEU A 143 -4.03 -12.55 10.71
C LEU A 143 -5.09 -11.45 10.70
N ASN A 144 -6.32 -11.80 10.36
CA ASN A 144 -7.44 -10.86 10.31
C ASN A 144 -8.21 -10.91 11.64
N ILE A 145 -7.86 -10.04 12.59
CA ILE A 145 -8.57 -9.94 13.88
C ILE A 145 -10.01 -9.50 13.61
N ILE A 146 -10.16 -8.42 12.84
CA ILE A 146 -11.44 -7.96 12.30
C ILE A 146 -11.20 -7.74 10.80
N PRO A 147 -11.73 -8.60 9.91
CA PRO A 147 -11.49 -8.50 8.47
C PRO A 147 -11.72 -7.09 7.93
N ASN A 148 -10.75 -6.58 7.15
CA ASN A 148 -10.68 -5.24 6.56
C ASN A 148 -10.55 -4.06 7.55
N ILE A 149 -10.59 -4.29 8.86
CA ILE A 149 -10.49 -3.25 9.88
C ILE A 149 -9.17 -3.36 10.63
N CYS A 150 -8.86 -4.52 11.19
CA CYS A 150 -7.67 -4.77 11.99
C CYS A 150 -7.02 -6.08 11.55
N GLU A 151 -5.87 -5.96 10.88
CA GLU A 151 -5.16 -7.08 10.28
C GLU A 151 -3.66 -6.91 10.47
N ILE A 152 -2.99 -8.01 10.76
CA ILE A 152 -1.54 -8.07 10.98
C ILE A 152 -0.93 -8.91 9.85
N TYR A 153 0.14 -8.41 9.25
CA TYR A 153 0.80 -8.96 8.07
C TYR A 153 2.19 -9.48 8.42
N PHE A 154 2.43 -10.74 8.06
CA PHE A 154 3.62 -11.51 8.33
C PHE A 154 4.28 -11.88 6.99
N PRO A 155 5.30 -11.14 6.54
CA PRO A 155 5.94 -11.41 5.26
C PRO A 155 6.70 -12.73 5.30
N ILE A 156 6.51 -13.56 4.27
CA ILE A 156 7.35 -14.74 4.05
C ILE A 156 8.55 -14.37 3.17
N TYR A 157 8.32 -13.53 2.17
CA TYR A 157 9.35 -13.12 1.22
C TYR A 157 9.12 -11.67 0.77
N LEU A 158 10.23 -10.95 0.61
CA LEU A 158 10.30 -9.59 0.08
C LEU A 158 11.36 -9.59 -1.02
N SER A 159 11.07 -9.03 -2.19
CA SER A 159 12.06 -8.86 -3.26
C SER A 159 13.09 -7.75 -2.96
N SER A 160 12.84 -6.92 -1.95
CA SER A 160 13.72 -5.82 -1.53
C SER A 160 14.82 -6.27 -0.58
N ASP A 161 15.89 -5.48 -0.48
CA ASP A 161 17.01 -5.70 0.46
C ASP A 161 16.57 -5.72 1.95
N LEU A 162 15.34 -5.26 2.23
CA LEU A 162 14.72 -5.30 3.55
C LEU A 162 14.49 -6.72 4.07
N ASN A 163 14.69 -7.75 3.24
CA ASN A 163 14.72 -9.13 3.71
C ASN A 163 15.85 -9.40 4.73
N GLN A 164 16.83 -8.49 4.88
CA GLN A 164 17.91 -8.60 5.87
C GLN A 164 17.57 -8.04 7.26
N LEU A 165 16.45 -7.31 7.42
CA LEU A 165 16.03 -6.76 8.72
C LEU A 165 15.61 -7.85 9.73
N ASN A 166 15.52 -7.49 11.02
CA ASN A 166 14.95 -8.40 12.01
C ASN A 166 13.49 -8.68 11.65
N TYR A 167 13.05 -9.93 11.80
CA TYR A 167 11.71 -10.33 11.36
C TYR A 167 10.59 -9.50 12.00
N GLY A 168 10.75 -9.16 13.29
CA GLY A 168 9.79 -8.33 14.02
C GLY A 168 9.57 -6.95 13.39
N GLU A 169 10.59 -6.37 12.76
CA GLU A 169 10.53 -5.05 12.09
C GLU A 169 9.78 -5.11 10.76
N LYS A 170 9.68 -6.31 10.16
CA LYS A 170 8.97 -6.55 8.90
C LYS A 170 7.46 -6.73 9.09
N ILE A 171 7.03 -7.05 10.31
CA ILE A 171 5.61 -7.21 10.65
C ILE A 171 4.96 -5.83 10.60
N ARG A 172 3.82 -5.74 9.89
CA ARG A 172 3.03 -4.51 9.79
C ARG A 172 1.58 -4.79 10.10
N PHE A 173 0.83 -3.76 10.48
CA PHE A 173 -0.60 -3.91 10.71
C PHE A 173 -1.38 -2.75 10.14
N THR A 174 -2.65 -2.99 9.83
CA THR A 174 -3.58 -1.94 9.41
C THR A 174 -4.68 -1.77 10.45
N LEU A 175 -5.13 -0.52 10.60
CA LEU A 175 -6.25 -0.18 11.49
C LEU A 175 -7.15 0.86 10.81
N ASN A 176 -8.14 0.38 10.05
CA ASN A 176 -9.04 1.21 9.25
C ASN A 176 -10.26 1.69 10.05
N ILE A 177 -10.03 2.45 11.13
CA ILE A 177 -11.09 2.95 12.04
C ILE A 177 -12.12 3.81 11.29
N ASN A 178 -11.72 4.45 10.19
CA ASN A 178 -12.63 5.20 9.31
C ASN A 178 -13.82 4.36 8.80
N GLN A 179 -13.68 3.03 8.73
CA GLN A 179 -14.79 2.14 8.36
C GLN A 179 -15.82 1.93 9.48
N LEU A 180 -15.46 2.23 10.73
CA LEU A 180 -16.35 2.16 11.90
C LEU A 180 -17.20 3.42 12.07
N SER A 181 -17.03 4.44 11.22
CA SER A 181 -17.90 5.61 11.25
C SER A 181 -19.36 5.18 11.03
N PRO A 182 -20.30 5.52 11.94
CA PRO A 182 -21.68 5.06 11.87
C PRO A 182 -22.36 5.41 10.53
N PHE A 183 -21.98 6.53 9.93
CA PHE A 183 -22.49 6.96 8.62
C PHE A 183 -22.07 6.06 7.44
N LYS A 184 -20.90 5.41 7.50
CA LYS A 184 -20.46 4.44 6.48
C LYS A 184 -20.99 3.03 6.71
N MET A 185 -21.27 2.68 7.97
CA MET A 185 -21.92 1.40 8.29
C MET A 185 -23.36 1.35 7.77
N LEU A 186 -24.13 2.44 7.89
CA LEU A 186 -25.50 2.53 7.38
C LEU A 186 -25.58 2.27 5.85
N ARG A 187 -24.63 2.76 5.06
CA ARG A 187 -24.59 2.52 3.60
C ARG A 187 -24.31 1.06 3.20
N LYS A 188 -23.79 0.23 4.10
CA LYS A 188 -23.58 -1.21 3.87
C LYS A 188 -24.80 -2.07 4.23
N PHE A 189 -25.80 -1.51 4.91
CA PHE A 189 -27.04 -2.21 5.27
C PHE A 189 -28.19 -1.94 4.28
N ASP A 190 -28.08 -0.92 3.42
CA ASP A 190 -29.08 -0.56 2.40
C ASP A 190 -28.83 -1.20 1.01
N LEU A 191 -28.03 -2.26 0.94
CA LEU A 191 -27.79 -3.08 -0.26
C LEU A 191 -27.88 -4.56 0.11
#